data_AF-A0A0B7C193-F1
#
_entry.id   AF-A0A0B7C193-F1
#
_cell.length_a   1.000
_cell.length_b   1.000
_cell.length_c   1.000
_cell.angle_alpha   90.00
_cell.angle_beta   90.00
_cell.angle_gamma   90.00
#
_symmetry.space_group_name_H-M   'P 1'
#
loop_
_entity.id
_entity.type
_entity.pdbx_description
1 polymer ?
#
loop_
_entity_poly.entity_id
_entity_poly.type
_entity_poly.pdbx_seq_one_letter_code
_entity_poly.pdbx_strand_id
1 'polypeptide(L)'
;MAAAIHGKQIVILLLCTFSAAFADSCMRGKYNLTVLQSFSPWYTISDSTNATFHINLCDKLAQNSIPGAPNCPNNTSVCLVYPNGTSISYGNYTSDPQIHDTGSSGDLLFGLK
;
A
#
# COMPACT_ATOMS: atom_id res chain seq x y z
N MET A 1 13.28 -31.75 -2.05
CA MET A 1 12.03 -32.53 -1.94
C MET A 1 12.33 -33.76 -1.10
N ALA A 2 11.62 -33.97 -0.01
CA ALA A 2 11.74 -35.19 0.79
C ALA A 2 10.35 -35.81 0.93
N ALA A 3 10.23 -37.09 0.59
CA ALA A 3 9.01 -37.86 0.80
C ALA A 3 9.29 -38.87 1.91
N ALA A 4 8.42 -38.92 2.92
CA ALA A 4 8.43 -39.97 3.93
C ALA A 4 7.20 -40.86 3.70
N ILE A 5 7.43 -42.18 3.64
CA ILE A 5 6.35 -43.16 3.53
C ILE A 5 6.04 -43.64 4.94
N HIS A 6 4.85 -43.32 5.45
CA HIS A 6 4.31 -43.91 6.67
C HIS A 6 3.04 -44.69 6.31
N GLY A 7 3.20 -45.99 6.06
CA GLY A 7 2.10 -46.85 5.62
C GLY A 7 1.62 -46.55 4.19
N LYS A 8 0.32 -46.68 3.94
CA LYS A 8 -0.31 -46.61 2.60
C LYS A 8 -0.61 -45.19 2.11
N GLN A 9 -0.19 -44.16 2.83
CA GLN A 9 -0.39 -42.76 2.44
C GLN A 9 0.95 -42.05 2.25
N ILE A 10 1.07 -41.30 1.15
CA ILE A 10 2.22 -40.45 0.86
C ILE A 10 1.91 -39.08 1.44
N VAL A 11 2.60 -38.71 2.52
CA VAL A 11 2.55 -37.35 3.06
C VAL A 11 3.64 -36.55 2.35
N ILE A 12 3.23 -35.71 1.40
CA ILE A 12 4.15 -34.77 0.74
C ILE A 12 4.36 -33.63 1.72
N LEU A 13 5.48 -33.65 2.44
CA LEU A 13 5.93 -32.49 3.21
C LEU A 13 6.40 -31.43 2.19
N LEU A 14 5.50 -30.53 1.82
CA LEU A 14 5.86 -29.27 1.18
C LEU A 14 6.62 -28.46 2.24
N LEU A 15 7.92 -28.73 2.35
CA LEU A 15 8.86 -27.71 2.78
C LEU A 15 8.66 -26.59 1.76
N CYS A 16 7.88 -25.57 2.13
CA CYS A 16 7.93 -24.29 1.47
C CYS A 16 9.38 -23.83 1.53
N THR A 17 10.17 -24.24 0.54
CA THR A 17 11.14 -23.32 -0.04
C THR A 17 10.31 -22.09 -0.31
N PHE A 18 10.46 -21.07 0.53
CA PHE A 18 9.96 -19.74 0.28
C PHE A 18 10.54 -19.31 -1.07
N SER A 19 9.95 -19.76 -2.18
CA SER A 19 9.66 -18.82 -3.22
C SER A 19 8.83 -17.78 -2.48
N ALA A 20 9.43 -16.62 -2.24
CA ALA A 20 8.65 -15.42 -2.07
C ALA A 20 7.80 -15.34 -3.34
N ALA A 21 6.67 -16.02 -3.35
CA ALA A 21 5.51 -15.51 -4.05
C ALA A 21 5.30 -14.18 -3.34
N PHE A 22 5.90 -13.13 -3.90
CA PHE A 22 5.36 -11.80 -3.77
C PHE A 22 3.95 -11.97 -4.31
N ALA A 23 3.00 -12.32 -3.44
CA ALA A 23 1.60 -12.16 -3.75
C ALA A 23 1.52 -10.72 -4.25
N ASP A 24 1.10 -10.50 -5.49
CA ASP A 24 1.11 -9.19 -6.12
C ASP A 24 0.43 -8.21 -5.15
N SER A 25 1.22 -7.45 -4.39
CA SER A 25 0.79 -6.86 -3.11
C SER A 25 -0.06 -5.62 -3.31
N CYS A 26 -0.26 -5.24 -4.57
CA CYS A 26 -0.86 -4.00 -5.00
C CYS A 26 -1.54 -4.16 -6.38
N MET A 27 -2.29 -5.25 -6.55
CA MET A 27 -3.16 -5.41 -7.72
C MET A 27 -4.43 -4.58 -7.57
N ARG A 28 -4.81 -3.92 -8.64
CA ARG A 28 -6.04 -3.14 -8.74
C ARG A 28 -6.75 -3.58 -10.03
N GLY A 29 -7.65 -4.55 -9.92
CA GLY A 29 -8.22 -5.21 -11.11
C GLY A 29 -7.13 -5.82 -11.99
N LYS A 30 -7.05 -5.38 -13.26
CA LYS A 30 -6.02 -5.80 -14.23
C LYS A 30 -4.68 -5.07 -14.09
N TYR A 31 -4.60 -4.05 -13.25
CA TYR A 31 -3.44 -3.19 -13.13
C TYR A 31 -2.54 -3.67 -11.98
N ASN A 32 -1.27 -3.94 -12.29
CA ASN A 32 -0.26 -4.29 -11.30
C ASN A 32 0.52 -3.04 -10.88
N LEU A 33 0.25 -2.53 -9.68
CA LEU A 33 0.90 -1.34 -9.14
C LEU A 33 2.02 -1.69 -8.14
N THR A 34 2.42 -2.96 -8.05
CA THR A 34 3.47 -3.42 -7.12
C THR A 34 4.80 -2.71 -7.35
N VAL A 35 5.14 -2.42 -8.62
CA VAL A 35 6.35 -1.64 -8.96
C VAL A 35 6.23 -0.20 -8.49
N LEU A 36 5.03 0.38 -8.49
CA LEU A 36 4.84 1.72 -7.94
C LEU A 36 5.05 1.70 -6.42
N GLN A 37 4.58 0.65 -5.73
CA GLN A 37 4.77 0.51 -4.29
C GLN A 37 6.22 0.47 -3.82
N SER A 38 7.17 0.00 -4.64
CA SER A 38 8.58 0.01 -4.22
C SER A 38 9.16 1.41 -4.00
N PHE A 39 8.47 2.46 -4.48
CA PHE A 39 8.86 3.87 -4.29
C PHE A 39 7.96 4.61 -3.28
N SER A 40 7.07 3.89 -2.60
CA SER A 40 6.20 4.44 -1.57
C SER A 40 6.98 4.77 -0.29
N PRO A 41 6.57 5.78 0.49
CA PRO A 41 5.44 6.69 0.24
C PRO A 41 5.81 7.81 -0.74
N TRP A 42 4.83 8.24 -1.53
CA TRP A 42 4.99 9.44 -2.37
C TRP A 42 4.57 10.68 -1.62
N TYR A 43 5.05 11.83 -2.12
CA TYR A 43 4.63 13.10 -1.61
C TYR A 43 4.46 14.17 -2.69
N THR A 44 3.60 15.14 -2.41
CA THR A 44 3.43 16.36 -3.21
C THR A 44 3.19 17.55 -2.31
N ILE A 45 3.58 18.75 -2.74
CA ILE A 45 3.46 19.98 -1.96
C ILE A 45 2.33 20.84 -2.56
N SER A 46 1.47 21.36 -1.70
CA SER A 46 0.42 22.29 -2.07
C SER A 46 1.00 23.70 -2.25
N ASP A 47 0.88 24.27 -3.44
CA ASP A 47 1.33 25.64 -3.71
C ASP A 47 0.57 26.69 -2.89
N SER A 48 -0.66 26.40 -2.46
CA SER A 48 -1.51 27.35 -1.72
C SER A 48 -1.26 27.36 -0.21
N THR A 49 -0.91 26.22 0.37
CA THR A 49 -0.76 26.07 1.83
C THR A 49 0.65 25.71 2.27
N ASN A 50 1.54 25.40 1.31
CA ASN A 50 2.85 24.80 1.52
C ASN A 50 2.79 23.50 2.35
N ALA A 51 1.62 22.86 2.41
CA ALA A 51 1.42 21.60 3.11
C ALA A 51 1.81 20.43 2.21
N THR A 52 2.36 19.37 2.82
CA THR A 52 2.83 18.18 2.12
C THR A 52 1.79 17.07 2.24
N PHE A 53 1.33 16.56 1.11
CA PHE A 53 0.56 15.32 1.05
C PHE A 53 1.51 14.14 1.02
N HIS A 54 1.32 13.15 1.88
CA HIS A 54 1.97 11.85 1.84
C HIS A 54 0.95 10.79 1.43
N ILE A 55 1.31 9.93 0.47
CA ILE A 55 0.38 9.02 -0.21
C ILE A 55 0.95 7.60 -0.23
N ASN A 56 0.13 6.63 0.17
CA ASN A 56 0.38 5.20 0.01
C ASN A 56 -0.85 4.52 -0.64
N LEU A 57 -0.68 3.84 -1.78
CA LEU A 57 -1.82 3.30 -2.56
C LEU A 57 -2.36 1.95 -2.08
N CYS A 58 -1.51 1.11 -1.49
CA CYS A 58 -1.80 -0.31 -1.26
C CYS A 58 -1.52 -0.74 0.18
N ASP A 59 -1.32 0.24 1.04
CA ASP A 59 -1.34 0.05 2.48
C ASP A 59 -1.61 1.40 3.15
N LYS A 60 -1.74 1.37 4.47
CA LYS A 60 -1.62 2.57 5.29
C LYS A 60 -0.19 3.11 5.26
N LEU A 61 -0.03 4.40 5.52
CA LEU A 61 1.25 5.04 5.78
C LEU A 61 1.85 4.44 7.05
N ALA A 62 3.08 3.95 6.96
CA ALA A 62 3.82 3.49 8.12
C ALA A 62 4.24 4.69 8.97
N GLN A 63 3.74 4.76 10.20
CA GLN A 63 3.85 5.94 11.10
C GLN A 63 5.27 6.41 11.39
N ASN A 64 6.27 5.54 11.24
CA ASN A 64 7.66 5.83 11.55
C ASN A 64 8.56 5.85 10.31
N SER A 65 7.98 5.67 9.12
CA SER A 65 8.73 5.50 7.87
C SER A 65 8.77 6.75 7.02
N ILE A 66 8.18 7.85 7.48
CA ILE A 66 8.09 9.10 6.71
C ILE A 66 8.98 10.16 7.35
N PRO A 67 10.14 10.48 6.74
CA PRO A 67 10.94 11.63 7.13
C PRO A 67 10.08 12.90 7.03
N GLY A 68 9.89 13.60 8.15
CA GLY A 68 9.17 14.88 8.17
C GLY A 68 7.65 14.82 8.35
N ALA A 69 7.04 13.64 8.51
CA ALA A 69 5.60 13.50 8.81
C ALA A 69 5.34 12.83 10.17
N PRO A 70 5.72 13.48 11.29
CA PRO A 70 5.35 12.96 12.59
C PRO A 70 3.82 12.94 12.73
N ASN A 71 3.27 11.79 13.14
CA ASN A 71 1.92 11.65 13.68
C ASN A 71 0.74 11.62 12.69
N CYS A 72 0.93 11.18 11.45
CA CYS A 72 -0.23 10.85 10.61
C CYS A 72 -1.18 9.88 11.37
N PRO A 73 -2.50 10.13 11.38
CA PRO A 73 -3.44 9.29 12.11
C PRO A 73 -3.35 7.82 11.72
N ASN A 74 -3.68 6.91 12.64
CA ASN A 74 -3.72 5.48 12.35
C ASN A 74 -4.61 5.16 11.15
N ASN A 75 -4.18 4.17 10.36
CA ASN A 75 -4.90 3.70 9.15
C ASN A 75 -5.07 4.76 8.05
N THR A 76 -4.22 5.78 8.01
CA THR A 76 -4.23 6.79 6.95
C THR A 76 -3.47 6.31 5.71
N SER A 77 -4.04 6.46 4.51
CA SER A 77 -3.35 6.28 3.22
C SER A 77 -2.93 7.60 2.59
N VAL A 78 -3.70 8.66 2.83
CA VAL A 78 -3.40 10.02 2.37
C VAL A 78 -3.36 10.93 3.58
N CYS A 79 -2.18 11.42 3.92
CA CYS A 79 -1.95 12.29 5.07
C CYS A 79 -1.52 13.68 4.60
N LEU A 80 -2.11 14.73 5.15
CA LEU A 80 -1.68 16.10 4.93
C LEU A 80 -0.88 16.58 6.13
N VAL A 81 0.32 17.13 5.89
CA VAL A 81 1.22 17.68 6.91
C VAL A 81 1.45 19.16 6.64
N TYR A 82 1.05 20.01 7.58
CA TYR A 82 1.25 21.45 7.49
C TYR A 82 2.70 21.83 7.86
N PRO A 83 3.18 23.02 7.42
CA PRO A 83 4.51 23.51 7.79
C PRO A 83 4.76 23.62 9.31
N ASN A 84 3.69 23.78 10.10
CA ASN A 84 3.76 23.82 11.57
C ASN A 84 3.88 22.43 12.22
N GLY A 85 3.97 21.35 11.43
CA GLY A 85 4.05 19.97 11.90
C GLY A 85 2.72 19.32 12.27
N THR A 86 1.59 20.04 12.16
CA THR A 86 0.26 19.46 12.37
C THR A 86 -0.09 18.56 11.19
N SER A 87 -0.69 17.40 11.46
CA SER A 87 -1.08 16.44 10.44
C SER A 87 -2.53 16.00 10.57
N ILE A 88 -3.18 15.75 9.44
CA ILE A 88 -4.56 15.26 9.36
C ILE A 88 -4.66 14.11 8.35
N SER A 89 -5.56 13.16 8.62
CA SER A 89 -5.93 12.15 7.62
C SER A 89 -6.84 12.79 6.59
N TYR A 90 -6.49 12.65 5.32
CA TYR A 90 -7.32 13.04 4.18
C TYR A 90 -8.03 11.82 3.56
N GLY A 91 -7.57 10.60 3.88
CA GLY A 91 -8.15 9.36 3.41
C GLY A 91 -7.58 8.16 4.16
N ASN A 92 -8.47 7.30 4.65
CA ASN A 92 -8.08 6.08 5.37
C ASN A 92 -7.97 4.88 4.44
N TYR A 93 -7.04 3.98 4.76
CA TYR A 93 -6.99 2.65 4.18
C TYR A 93 -8.12 1.78 4.74
N THR A 94 -9.32 1.93 4.18
CA THR A 94 -10.49 1.11 4.55
C THR A 94 -10.65 -0.08 3.61
N SER A 95 -10.25 0.11 2.35
CA SER A 95 -10.16 -0.91 1.32
C SER A 95 -9.17 -0.44 0.26
N ASP A 96 -8.80 -1.37 -0.60
CA ASP A 96 -8.08 -1.11 -1.83
C ASP A 96 -8.75 0.02 -2.65
N PRO A 97 -8.01 1.06 -3.12
CA PRO A 97 -8.58 2.08 -3.99
C PRO A 97 -9.17 1.46 -5.25
N GLN A 98 -10.30 2.02 -5.68
CA GLN A 98 -11.02 1.52 -6.85
C GLN A 98 -10.46 2.20 -8.09
N ILE A 99 -10.28 1.44 -9.18
CA ILE A 99 -9.92 2.03 -10.46
C ILE A 99 -11.19 2.46 -11.18
N HIS A 100 -11.22 3.73 -11.55
CA HIS A 100 -12.17 4.28 -12.48
C HIS A 100 -11.51 4.39 -13.85
N ASP A 101 -11.83 3.46 -14.75
CA ASP A 101 -11.32 3.45 -16.12
C ASP A 101 -12.05 4.54 -16.94
N THR A 102 -11.33 5.59 -17.34
CA THR A 102 -11.84 6.63 -18.25
C THR A 102 -11.44 6.37 -19.71
N GLY A 103 -11.06 5.13 -20.02
CA GLY A 103 -10.60 4.68 -21.34
C GLY A 103 -9.08 4.76 -21.47
N SER A 104 -8.54 5.96 -21.68
CA SER A 104 -7.09 6.18 -21.88
C SER A 104 -6.31 6.41 -20.59
N SER A 105 -7.00 6.58 -19.46
CA SER A 105 -6.43 6.80 -18.13
C SER A 105 -7.25 6.06 -17.09
N GLY A 106 -6.62 5.70 -15.98
CA GLY A 106 -7.28 5.09 -14.84
C GLY A 106 -7.10 5.99 -13.63
N ASP A 107 -8.20 6.43 -13.03
CA ASP A 107 -8.15 7.20 -11.79
C ASP A 107 -8.21 6.24 -10.60
N LEU A 108 -7.31 6.43 -9.64
CA LEU A 108 -7.34 5.70 -8.36
C LEU A 108 -8.18 6.50 -7.37
N LEU A 109 -9.38 6.00 -7.09
CA LEU A 109 -10.29 6.62 -6.14
C LEU A 109 -9.98 6.14 -4.73
N PHE A 110 -9.48 7.06 -3.91
CA PHE A 110 -9.35 6.88 -2.46
C PHE A 110 -10.68 7.15 -1.79
N GLY A 111 -11.08 6.29 -0.85
CA GLY A 111 -12.19 6.56 0.05
C GLY A 111 -11.80 7.70 1.00
N LEU A 112 -12.08 8.94 0.60
CA LEU A 112 -11.96 10.11 1.46
C LEU A 112 -13.16 10.10 2.43
N LYS A 113 -12.89 10.25 3.73
CA LYS A 113 -13.93 10.32 4.76
C LYS A 113 -13.88 11.66 5.47
#